data_AF-A0A1N6Z5F3-F1
#
_entry.id   AF-A0A1N6Z5F3-F1
#
_cell.length_a   1.000
_cell.length_b   1.000
_cell.length_c   1.000
_cell.angle_alpha   90.00
_cell.angle_beta   90.00
_cell.angle_gamma   90.00
#
_symmetry.space_group_name_H-M   'P 1'
#
loop_
_entity.id
_entity.type
_entity.pdbx_description
1 polymer ?
#
loop_
_entity_poly.entity_id
_entity_poly.type
_entity_poly.pdbx_seq_one_letter_code
_entity_poly.pdbx_strand_id
1 'polypeptide(L)'
;MRLVVSLALLLLAAPALAQQPRPATCPRDLFQNEAALRVQQTRLAGVANADQATQCKAYREHVGFLQKSRSVFATCQGGAERERNVAEMDGELKDYRALIANRCGGR
;
A
#
# COMPACT_ATOMS: atom_id res chain seq x y z
N MET A 1 -55.01 -26.29 -12.17
CA MET A 1 -54.88 -24.87 -11.74
C MET A 1 -54.07 -24.90 -10.44
N ARG A 2 -52.75 -24.72 -10.49
CA ARG A 2 -52.00 -23.44 -10.33
C ARG A 2 -52.32 -22.70 -9.03
N LEU A 3 -51.34 -22.67 -8.11
CA LEU A 3 -51.00 -21.60 -7.15
C LEU A 3 -49.69 -22.06 -6.47
N VAL A 4 -48.55 -22.00 -7.18
CA VAL A 4 -47.60 -20.87 -7.23
C VAL A 4 -47.05 -20.50 -5.84
N VAL A 5 -45.92 -21.15 -5.56
CA VAL A 5 -44.81 -20.78 -4.67
C VAL A 5 -44.78 -19.29 -4.31
N SER A 6 -45.01 -18.96 -3.03
CA SER A 6 -44.69 -17.63 -2.49
C SER A 6 -43.21 -17.60 -2.11
N LEU A 7 -42.44 -17.07 -3.06
CA LEU A 7 -40.99 -16.92 -3.06
C LEU A 7 -40.54 -15.94 -1.96
N ALA A 8 -39.56 -16.38 -1.17
CA ALA A 8 -38.81 -15.59 -0.21
C ALA A 8 -38.23 -14.31 -0.85
N LEU A 9 -38.55 -13.14 -0.30
CA LEU A 9 -38.10 -11.84 -0.83
C LEU A 9 -37.58 -10.88 0.25
N LEU A 10 -37.14 -11.39 1.41
CA LEU A 10 -36.77 -10.56 2.56
C LEU A 10 -35.25 -10.40 2.84
N LEU A 11 -34.36 -10.70 1.89
CA LEU A 11 -32.90 -10.72 2.16
C LEU A 11 -32.02 -9.72 1.39
N LEU A 12 -32.57 -8.63 0.82
CA LEU A 12 -31.74 -7.66 0.07
C LEU A 12 -31.49 -6.31 0.77
N ALA A 13 -31.76 -6.18 2.07
CA ALA A 13 -31.27 -5.05 2.85
C ALA A 13 -29.85 -5.35 3.37
N ALA A 14 -28.89 -5.53 2.46
CA ALA A 14 -27.48 -5.46 2.84
C ALA A 14 -27.22 -4.04 3.35
N PRO A 15 -26.66 -3.84 4.56
CA PRO A 15 -26.25 -2.52 4.98
C PRO A 15 -25.25 -2.04 3.92
N ALA A 16 -25.55 -0.92 3.27
CA ALA A 16 -24.55 -0.20 2.51
C ALA A 16 -23.46 0.15 3.52
N LEU A 17 -22.42 -0.68 3.59
CA LEU A 17 -21.23 -0.42 4.40
C LEU A 17 -20.79 0.97 3.98
N ALA A 18 -20.96 1.94 4.87
CA ALA A 18 -20.66 3.33 4.62
C ALA A 18 -19.19 3.41 4.23
N GLN A 19 -18.92 3.41 2.92
CA GLN A 19 -17.59 3.63 2.40
C GLN A 19 -17.26 5.06 2.78
N GLN A 20 -16.27 5.22 3.67
CA GLN A 20 -15.73 6.54 4.00
C GLN A 20 -15.46 7.27 2.67
N PRO A 21 -15.91 8.53 2.51
CA PRO A 21 -15.70 9.25 1.26
C PRO A 21 -14.20 9.31 0.97
N ARG A 22 -13.80 8.76 -0.18
CA ARG A 22 -12.42 8.76 -0.67
C ARG A 22 -12.21 9.88 -1.68
N PRO A 23 -11.00 10.44 -1.79
CA PRO A 23 -10.68 11.38 -2.86
C PRO A 23 -10.99 10.80 -4.24
N ALA A 24 -11.56 11.63 -5.13
CA ALA A 24 -11.80 11.26 -6.52
C ALA A 24 -10.50 10.94 -7.29
N THR A 25 -9.34 11.35 -6.76
CA THR A 25 -8.02 11.08 -7.33
C THR A 25 -7.52 9.65 -7.08
N CYS A 26 -8.17 8.88 -6.21
CA CYS A 26 -7.66 7.58 -5.78
C CYS A 26 -7.33 6.58 -6.89
N PRO A 27 -8.12 6.44 -7.97
CA PRO A 27 -7.73 5.58 -9.10
C PRO A 27 -6.38 5.99 -9.73
N ARG A 28 -6.15 7.30 -9.90
CA ARG A 28 -4.88 7.84 -10.39
C ARG A 28 -3.75 7.60 -9.38
N ASP A 29 -4.01 7.89 -8.10
CA ASP A 29 -2.99 7.81 -7.07
C ASP A 29 -2.51 6.37 -6.86
N LEU A 30 -3.43 5.39 -6.89
CA LEU A 30 -3.11 3.96 -6.83
C LEU A 30 -2.29 3.52 -8.05
N PHE A 31 -2.71 3.90 -9.26
CA PHE A 31 -1.98 3.57 -10.48
C PHE A 31 -0.55 4.14 -10.47
N GLN A 32 -0.42 5.40 -10.06
CA GLN A 32 0.88 6.06 -9.93
C GLN A 32 1.75 5.42 -8.85
N ASN A 33 1.15 5.01 -7.73
CA ASN A 33 1.86 4.30 -6.67
C ASN A 33 2.41 2.95 -7.15
N GLU A 34 1.63 2.19 -7.91
CA GLU A 34 2.08 0.90 -8.47
C GLU A 34 3.21 1.08 -9.49
N ALA A 35 3.13 2.08 -10.35
CA ALA A 35 4.23 2.44 -11.25
C ALA A 35 5.49 2.85 -10.46
N ALA A 36 5.33 3.64 -9.40
CA ALA A 36 6.43 4.07 -8.56
C ALA A 36 7.07 2.91 -7.78
N LEU A 37 6.30 1.92 -7.32
CA LEU A 37 6.81 0.69 -6.71
C LEU A 37 7.80 -0.01 -7.64
N ARG A 38 7.43 -0.21 -8.91
CA ARG A 38 8.30 -0.82 -9.91
C ARG A 38 9.59 -0.03 -10.11
N VAL A 39 9.51 1.30 -10.19
CA VAL A 39 10.69 2.17 -10.32
C VAL A 39 11.62 2.04 -9.10
N GLN A 40 11.06 1.97 -7.89
CA GLN A 40 11.87 1.80 -6.67
C GLN A 40 12.56 0.45 -6.62
N GLN A 41 11.89 -0.63 -7.04
CA GLN A 41 12.52 -1.95 -7.15
C GLN A 41 13.71 -1.95 -8.11
N THR A 42 13.54 -1.37 -9.31
CA THR A 42 14.65 -1.21 -10.27
C THR A 42 15.79 -0.39 -9.69
N ARG A 43 15.48 0.71 -8.99
CA ARG A 43 16.49 1.57 -8.37
C ARG A 43 17.29 0.82 -7.30
N LEU A 44 16.62 0.08 -6.43
CA LEU A 44 17.26 -0.71 -5.37
C LEU A 44 18.16 -1.79 -5.97
N ALA A 45 17.70 -2.48 -7.01
CA ALA A 45 18.51 -3.45 -7.75
C ALA A 45 19.77 -2.79 -8.36
N GLY A 46 19.62 -1.59 -8.92
CA GLY A 46 20.72 -0.84 -9.53
C GLY A 46 21.83 -0.42 -8.55
N VAL A 47 21.52 -0.29 -7.25
CA VAL A 47 22.52 0.05 -6.22
C VAL A 47 23.03 -1.16 -5.43
N ALA A 48 22.58 -2.38 -5.73
CA ALA A 48 22.87 -3.57 -4.93
C ALA A 48 24.37 -3.85 -4.72
N ASN A 49 25.22 -3.43 -5.67
CA ASN A 49 26.68 -3.56 -5.61
C ASN A 49 27.42 -2.21 -5.53
N ALA A 50 26.70 -1.10 -5.34
CA ALA A 50 27.31 0.22 -5.17
C ALA A 50 28.06 0.32 -3.84
N ASP A 51 28.86 1.38 -3.67
CA ASP A 51 29.49 1.68 -2.39
C ASP A 51 28.45 1.93 -1.28
N GLN A 52 28.87 1.79 -0.03
CA GLN A 52 27.97 1.89 1.13
C GLN A 52 27.25 3.24 1.19
N ALA A 53 27.91 4.36 0.87
CA ALA A 53 27.29 5.67 0.95
C ALA A 53 26.16 5.81 -0.08
N THR A 54 26.39 5.33 -1.30
CA THR A 54 25.37 5.28 -2.37
C THR A 54 24.19 4.40 -1.97
N GLN A 55 24.44 3.22 -1.40
CA GLN A 55 23.38 2.33 -0.92
C GLN A 55 22.55 2.96 0.21
N CYS A 56 23.22 3.56 1.20
CA CYS A 56 22.56 4.22 2.32
C CYS A 56 21.67 5.38 1.86
N LYS A 57 22.13 6.18 0.88
CA LYS A 57 21.30 7.22 0.26
C LYS A 57 20.04 6.64 -0.38
N ALA A 58 20.18 5.56 -1.15
CA ALA A 58 19.04 4.90 -1.78
C ALA A 58 18.06 4.32 -0.77
N TYR A 59 18.54 3.69 0.32
CA TYR A 59 17.67 3.15 1.37
C TYR A 59 16.88 4.24 2.10
N ARG A 60 17.50 5.39 2.41
CA ARG A 60 16.79 6.52 3.03
C ARG A 60 15.70 7.07 2.13
N GLU A 61 15.99 7.22 0.85
CA GLU A 61 14.99 7.66 -0.13
C GLU A 61 13.87 6.63 -0.30
N HIS A 62 14.20 5.34 -0.25
CA HIS A 62 13.21 4.27 -0.28
C HIS A 62 12.28 4.31 0.94
N VAL A 63 12.79 4.56 2.16
CA VAL A 63 11.96 4.78 3.35
C VAL A 63 10.96 5.93 3.14
N GLY A 64 11.40 7.05 2.55
CA GLY A 64 10.51 8.16 2.23
C GLY A 64 9.41 7.77 1.23
N PHE A 65 9.75 6.96 0.24
CA PHE A 65 8.78 6.38 -0.68
C PHE A 65 7.78 5.46 0.02
N LEU A 66 8.24 4.53 0.88
CA LEU A 66 7.37 3.60 1.60
C LEU A 66 6.37 4.32 2.49
N GLN A 67 6.79 5.40 3.16
CA GLN A 67 5.89 6.27 3.93
C GLN A 67 4.78 6.87 3.06
N LYS A 68 5.12 7.31 1.84
CA LYS A 68 4.15 7.86 0.88
C LYS A 68 3.20 6.77 0.36
N SER A 69 3.73 5.61 -0.04
CA SER A 69 2.94 4.47 -0.52
C SER A 69 1.94 3.99 0.53
N ARG A 70 2.39 3.85 1.78
CA ARG A 70 1.53 3.55 2.94
C ARG A 70 0.36 4.53 3.05
N SER A 71 0.63 5.83 2.91
CA SER A 71 -0.41 6.87 2.97
C SER A 71 -1.42 6.76 1.84
N VAL A 72 -0.97 6.44 0.62
CA VAL A 72 -1.86 6.22 -0.53
C VAL A 72 -2.79 5.04 -0.26
N PHE A 73 -2.26 3.89 0.18
CA PHE A 73 -3.08 2.72 0.51
C PHE A 73 -4.05 3.01 1.66
N ALA A 74 -3.58 3.67 2.72
CA ALA A 74 -4.41 4.03 3.86
C ALA A 74 -5.59 4.95 3.50
N THR A 75 -5.42 5.79 2.48
CA THR A 75 -6.40 6.78 2.01
C THR A 75 -7.35 6.21 0.95
N CYS A 76 -6.83 5.43 0.01
CA CYS A 76 -7.54 5.07 -1.21
C CYS A 76 -8.15 3.66 -1.22
N GLN A 77 -7.75 2.80 -0.28
CA GLN A 77 -8.32 1.45 -0.14
C GLN A 77 -9.19 1.34 1.12
N GLY A 78 -9.88 0.21 1.29
CA GLY A 78 -10.64 -0.09 2.50
C GLY A 78 -10.71 -1.59 2.77
N GLY A 79 -11.25 -1.95 3.94
CA GLY A 79 -11.34 -3.34 4.38
C GLY A 79 -9.97 -4.04 4.40
N ALA A 80 -9.99 -5.35 4.16
CA ALA A 80 -8.81 -6.19 4.23
C ALA A 80 -7.70 -5.84 3.21
N GLU A 81 -8.05 -5.24 2.06
CA GLU A 81 -7.05 -4.79 1.08
C GLU A 81 -6.16 -3.67 1.65
N ARG A 82 -6.81 -2.67 2.27
CA ARG A 82 -6.09 -1.59 2.97
C ARG A 82 -5.21 -2.14 4.08
N GLU A 83 -5.74 -3.04 4.89
CA GLU A 83 -5.02 -3.62 6.03
C GLU A 83 -3.76 -4.36 5.57
N ARG A 84 -3.86 -5.20 4.55
CA ARG A 84 -2.72 -5.94 3.98
C ARG A 84 -1.66 -5.00 3.43
N ASN A 85 -2.04 -4.07 2.56
CA ASN A 85 -1.07 -3.21 1.90
C ASN A 85 -0.42 -2.20 2.86
N VAL A 86 -1.16 -1.69 3.84
CA VAL A 86 -0.58 -0.85 4.90
C VAL A 86 0.39 -1.65 5.76
N ALA A 87 0.04 -2.88 6.14
CA ALA A 87 0.91 -3.74 6.94
C ALA A 87 2.19 -4.13 6.19
N GLU A 88 2.11 -4.38 4.88
CA GLU A 88 3.27 -4.64 4.03
C GLU A 88 4.24 -3.45 4.03
N MET A 89 3.75 -2.23 3.79
CA MET A 89 4.58 -1.03 3.85
C MET A 89 5.16 -0.78 5.25
N ASP A 90 4.40 -1.07 6.33
CA ASP A 90 4.90 -0.97 7.71
C ASP A 90 6.01 -1.99 8.00
N GLY A 91 5.92 -3.20 7.45
CA GLY A 91 6.97 -4.22 7.50
C GLY A 91 8.25 -3.76 6.80
N GLU A 92 8.14 -3.33 5.55
CA GLU A 92 9.31 -2.85 4.79
C GLU A 92 9.94 -1.61 5.46
N LEU A 93 9.13 -0.70 6.01
CA LEU A 93 9.63 0.45 6.77
C LEU A 93 10.45 0.03 7.98
N LYS A 94 10.00 -0.98 8.72
CA LYS A 94 10.74 -1.52 9.86
C LYS A 94 12.08 -2.08 9.41
N ASP A 95 12.08 -2.89 8.34
CA ASP A 95 13.28 -3.57 7.86
C ASP A 95 14.32 -2.59 7.32
N TYR A 96 13.91 -1.62 6.49
CA TYR A 96 14.81 -0.60 5.97
C TYR A 96 15.33 0.35 7.04
N ARG A 97 14.52 0.71 8.04
CA ARG A 97 15.00 1.51 9.18
C ARG A 97 16.03 0.77 10.01
N ALA A 98 15.84 -0.53 10.24
CA ALA A 98 16.82 -1.36 10.93
C ALA A 98 18.12 -1.49 10.10
N LEU A 99 18.01 -1.71 8.80
CA LEU A 99 19.16 -1.73 7.88
C LEU A 99 19.95 -0.41 7.94
N ILE A 100 19.26 0.73 7.89
CA ILE A 100 19.86 2.06 8.00
C ILE A 100 20.53 2.27 9.36
N ALA A 101 19.88 1.89 10.45
CA ALA A 101 20.46 2.03 11.78
C ALA A 101 21.77 1.23 11.92
N ASN A 102 21.78 0.00 11.41
CA ASN A 102 22.92 -0.91 11.57
C ASN A 102 24.06 -0.63 10.59
N ARG A 103 23.78 -0.11 9.40
CA ARG A 103 24.76 0.02 8.30
C ARG A 103 25.08 1.45 7.90
N CYS A 104 24.20 2.40 8.19
CA CYS A 104 24.26 3.77 7.66
C CYS A 104 24.38 4.85 8.74
N GLY A 105 24.57 4.47 10.01
CA GLY A 105 24.81 5.41 11.11
C GLY A 105 23.57 6.07 11.70
N GLY A 106 22.39 5.45 11.60
CA GLY A 106 21.15 6.05 12.12
C GLY A 106 20.52 7.01 11.12
N ARG A 107 19.76 8.03 11.58
CA ARG A 107 18.87 8.85 10.74
C ARG A 107 19.53 9.55 9.55
#